data_AF-A0A8T5I1J6-F1
#
_entry.id   AF-A0A8T5I1J6-F1
#
_cell.length_a   1.000
_cell.length_b   1.000
_cell.length_c   1.000
_cell.angle_alpha   90.00
_cell.angle_beta   90.00
_cell.angle_gamma   90.00
#
_symmetry.space_group_name_H-M   'P 1'
#
loop_
_entity.id
_entity.type
_entity.pdbx_description
1 polymer ?
#
loop_
_entity_poly.entity_id
_entity_poly.type
_entity_poly.pdbx_seq_one_letter_code
_entity_poly.pdbx_strand_id
1 'polypeptide(L)'
;MQTKKGQSIEDASMQMIEDEIGSHEFNEKEWPIVRRIIHSTADFDFASKNKLIFHKDAIQSGMNALKNGCSIVVDVNGVIGGMNKQNPKDFG
;
A
#
# COMPACT_ATOMS: atom_id res chain seq x y z
N MET A 1 3.93 5.80 -16.76
CA MET A 1 4.11 7.12 -16.12
C MET A 1 2.72 7.77 -16.04
N GLN A 2 2.31 8.27 -14.88
CA GLN A 2 0.97 8.84 -14.66
C GLN A 2 0.88 10.28 -15.20
N THR A 3 -0.29 10.70 -15.68
CA THR A 3 -0.50 12.10 -16.11
C THR A 3 -0.70 13.01 -14.90
N LYS A 4 -0.46 14.31 -15.04
CA LYS A 4 -0.73 15.30 -13.96
C LYS A 4 -2.18 15.23 -13.47
N LYS A 5 -3.14 15.07 -14.40
CA LYS A 5 -4.55 14.90 -14.06
C LYS A 5 -4.80 13.60 -13.29
N GLY A 6 -4.16 12.50 -13.71
CA GLY A 6 -4.23 11.23 -12.99
C GLY A 6 -3.73 11.34 -11.55
N GLN A 7 -2.59 11.99 -11.34
CA GLN A 7 -2.06 12.26 -10.00
C GLN A 7 -3.05 13.07 -9.15
N SER A 8 -3.61 14.16 -9.69
CA SER A 8 -4.58 14.99 -8.95
C SER A 8 -5.86 14.24 -8.55
N ILE A 9 -6.28 13.24 -9.34
CA ILE A 9 -7.44 12.41 -9.01
C ILE A 9 -7.09 11.45 -7.87
N GLU A 10 -5.90 10.85 -7.91
CA GLU A 10 -5.41 9.99 -6.83
C GLU A 10 -5.24 10.77 -5.54
N ASP A 11 -4.64 11.96 -5.59
CA ASP A 11 -4.46 12.83 -4.42
C ASP A 11 -5.81 13.20 -3.79
N ALA A 12 -6.79 13.58 -4.61
CA ALA A 12 -8.15 13.88 -4.14
C ALA A 12 -8.83 12.63 -3.53
N SER A 13 -8.63 11.45 -4.12
CA SER A 13 -9.16 10.20 -3.57
C SER A 13 -8.53 9.84 -2.23
N MET A 14 -7.22 10.04 -2.07
CA MET A 14 -6.55 9.81 -0.79
C MET A 14 -7.11 10.75 0.28
N GLN A 15 -7.24 12.04 -0.04
CA GLN A 15 -7.84 13.02 0.87
C GLN A 15 -9.26 12.65 1.30
N MET A 16 -10.11 12.16 0.38
CA MET A 16 -11.45 11.68 0.73
C MET A 16 -11.40 10.49 1.69
N ILE A 17 -10.45 9.57 1.51
CA ILE A 17 -10.29 8.43 2.42
C ILE A 17 -9.83 8.90 3.81
N GLU A 18 -8.88 9.85 3.85
CA GLU A 18 -8.45 10.53 5.07
C GLU A 18 -9.64 11.13 5.83
N ASP A 19 -10.47 11.91 5.13
CA ASP A 19 -11.59 12.65 5.73
C ASP A 19 -12.69 11.70 6.25
N GLU A 20 -13.00 10.63 5.50
CA GLU A 20 -14.03 9.66 5.85
C GLU A 20 -13.62 8.75 7.03
N ILE A 21 -12.37 8.26 7.05
CA ILE A 21 -11.87 7.45 8.17
C ILE A 21 -11.68 8.29 9.43
N GLY A 22 -11.18 9.52 9.26
CA GLY A 22 -10.85 10.38 10.39
C GLY A 22 -9.80 9.75 11.30
N SER A 23 -10.15 9.55 12.58
CA SER A 23 -9.21 9.03 13.59
C SER A 23 -9.05 7.51 13.50
N HIS A 24 -7.81 7.03 13.44
CA HIS A 24 -7.48 5.61 13.41
C HIS A 24 -6.28 5.28 14.31
N GLU A 25 -6.07 4.00 14.62
CA GLU A 25 -4.99 3.53 15.51
C GLU A 25 -3.67 3.23 14.78
N PHE A 26 -3.67 3.26 13.44
CA PHE A 26 -2.47 2.96 12.63
C PHE A 26 -1.39 4.03 12.76
N ASN A 27 -0.14 3.60 12.86
CA ASN A 27 0.99 4.53 12.89
C ASN A 27 1.34 5.09 11.48
N GLU A 28 2.27 6.05 11.43
CA GLU A 28 2.67 6.74 10.20
C GLU A 28 3.16 5.82 9.07
N LYS A 29 3.67 4.62 9.39
CA LYS A 29 4.12 3.63 8.40
C LYS A 29 3.01 2.69 7.96
N GLU A 30 2.07 2.39 8.86
CA GLU A 30 0.94 1.49 8.60
C GLU A 30 -0.17 2.18 7.80
N TRP A 31 -0.51 3.42 8.17
CA TRP A 31 -1.62 4.14 7.55
C TRP A 31 -1.53 4.25 6.02
N PRO A 32 -0.37 4.58 5.41
CA PRO A 32 -0.25 4.60 3.96
C PRO A 32 -0.60 3.27 3.28
N ILE A 33 -0.33 2.14 3.94
CA ILE A 33 -0.64 0.80 3.44
C ILE A 33 -2.16 0.57 3.52
N VAL A 34 -2.77 0.85 4.68
CA VAL A 34 -4.22 0.73 4.88
C VAL A 34 -4.97 1.60 3.88
N ARG A 35 -4.59 2.87 3.75
CA ARG A 35 -5.18 3.82 2.81
C ARG A 35 -5.08 3.35 1.36
N ARG A 36 -3.96 2.74 0.97
CA ARG A 36 -3.77 2.19 -0.39
C ARG A 36 -4.65 0.97 -0.65
N ILE A 37 -4.90 0.13 0.37
CA ILE A 37 -5.84 -0.99 0.29
C ILE A 37 -7.26 -0.46 0.08
N ILE A 38 -7.70 0.52 0.89
CA ILE A 38 -9.01 1.16 0.74
C ILE A 38 -9.15 1.79 -0.65
N HIS A 39 -8.14 2.55 -1.11
CA HIS A 39 -8.17 3.14 -2.46
C HIS A 39 -8.32 2.11 -3.58
N SER A 40 -7.73 0.93 -3.41
CA SER A 40 -7.79 -0.13 -4.42
C SER A 40 -9.11 -0.91 -4.40
N THR A 41 -9.86 -0.85 -3.30
CA THR A 41 -11.04 -1.70 -3.05
C THR A 41 -12.34 -0.90 -2.87
N ALA A 42 -12.24 0.39 -2.58
CA ALA A 42 -13.31 1.25 -2.08
C ALA A 42 -14.00 0.72 -0.80
N ASP A 43 -13.33 -0.14 -0.03
CA ASP A 43 -13.87 -0.77 1.18
C ASP A 43 -13.21 -0.17 2.43
N PHE A 44 -13.97 0.66 3.15
CA PHE A 44 -13.53 1.33 4.37
C PHE A 44 -13.44 0.40 5.58
N ASP A 45 -14.02 -0.80 5.52
CA ASP A 45 -13.92 -1.78 6.60
C ASP A 45 -12.47 -2.20 6.85
N PHE A 46 -11.55 -2.04 5.89
CA PHE A 46 -10.13 -2.35 6.11
C PHE A 46 -9.47 -1.50 7.21
N ALA A 47 -10.02 -0.32 7.53
CA ALA A 47 -9.57 0.47 8.68
C ALA A 47 -10.20 0.03 10.01
N SER A 48 -11.21 -0.85 9.98
CA SER A 48 -11.88 -1.33 11.18
C SER A 48 -10.99 -2.26 12.01
N LYS A 49 -11.30 -2.34 13.30
CA LYS A 49 -10.55 -3.13 14.27
C LYS A 49 -10.42 -4.60 13.82
N ASN A 50 -9.19 -5.13 13.92
CA ASN A 50 -8.82 -6.51 13.58
C ASN A 50 -8.97 -6.91 12.10
N LYS A 51 -9.21 -5.97 11.18
CA LYS A 51 -9.26 -6.27 9.73
C LYS A 51 -7.87 -6.31 9.10
N LEU A 52 -6.98 -5.46 9.59
CA LEU A 52 -5.56 -5.47 9.26
C LEU A 52 -4.75 -5.58 10.55
N ILE A 53 -3.85 -6.56 10.59
CA ILE A 53 -2.99 -6.82 11.75
C ILE A 53 -1.55 -6.77 11.26
N PHE A 54 -0.77 -5.84 11.82
CA PHE A 54 0.63 -5.68 11.50
C PHE A 54 1.48 -6.38 12.56
N HIS A 55 2.36 -7.28 12.12
CA HIS A 55 3.46 -7.69 12.99
C HIS A 55 4.41 -6.50 13.20
N LYS A 56 4.93 -6.33 14.42
CA LYS A 56 5.79 -5.20 14.81
C LYS A 56 6.95 -4.91 13.84
N ASP A 57 7.51 -5.96 13.23
CA ASP A 57 8.64 -5.87 12.32
C ASP A 57 8.26 -5.98 10.84
N ALA A 58 6.98 -6.15 10.50
CA ALA A 58 6.54 -6.48 9.13
C ALA A 58 7.04 -5.46 8.11
N ILE A 59 6.81 -4.17 8.37
CA ILE A 59 7.16 -3.09 7.45
C ILE A 59 8.69 -2.96 7.34
N GLN A 60 9.40 -2.96 8.46
CA GLN A 60 10.86 -2.80 8.45
C GLN A 60 11.56 -4.00 7.79
N SER A 61 11.11 -5.22 8.10
CA SER A 61 11.63 -6.45 7.49
C SER A 61 11.36 -6.49 5.99
N GLY A 62 10.15 -6.13 5.55
CA GLY A 62 9.79 -6.06 4.13
C GLY A 62 10.65 -5.05 3.37
N MET A 63 10.80 -3.83 3.91
CA MET A 63 11.67 -2.81 3.30
C MET A 63 13.12 -3.26 3.18
N ASN A 64 13.68 -3.91 4.21
CA ASN A 64 15.06 -4.41 4.19
C ASN A 64 15.22 -5.55 3.17
N ALA A 65 14.25 -6.46 3.08
CA ALA A 65 14.28 -7.55 2.11
C ALA A 65 14.26 -7.02 0.66
N LEU A 66 13.39 -6.05 0.37
CA LEU A 66 13.35 -5.39 -0.94
C LEU A 66 14.67 -4.71 -1.28
N LYS A 67 15.27 -3.99 -0.33
CA LYS A 67 16.57 -3.33 -0.49
C LYS A 67 17.73 -4.28 -0.78
N ASN A 68 17.61 -5.53 -0.31
CA ASN A 68 18.62 -6.56 -0.49
C ASN A 68 18.34 -7.44 -1.74
N GLY A 69 17.42 -7.03 -2.61
CA GLY A 69 17.11 -7.78 -3.84
C GLY A 69 16.47 -9.15 -3.59
N CYS A 70 15.64 -9.28 -2.55
CA CYS A 70 14.98 -10.56 -2.26
C CYS A 70 14.10 -11.04 -3.41
N SER A 71 13.90 -12.36 -3.51
CA SER A 71 12.88 -12.91 -4.39
C SER A 71 11.47 -12.64 -3.84
N ILE A 72 10.57 -12.13 -4.69
CA ILE A 72 9.15 -11.96 -4.37
C ILE A 72 8.40 -13.16 -4.97
N VAL A 73 7.93 -14.05 -4.10
CA VAL A 73 7.14 -15.23 -4.50
C VAL A 73 5.67 -14.90 -4.37
N VAL A 74 4.90 -15.17 -5.41
CA VAL A 74 3.44 -14.97 -5.44
C VAL A 74 2.75 -16.26 -5.86
N ASP A 75 1.51 -16.44 -5.43
CA ASP A 75 0.69 -17.61 -5.73
C ASP A 75 -0.01 -17.51 -7.09
N VAL A 76 -0.38 -16.29 -7.53
CA VAL A 76 -1.08 -16.05 -8.79
C VAL A 76 -0.38 -15.02 -9.69
N ASN A 77 -0.42 -15.28 -11.00
CA ASN A 77 0.22 -14.43 -12.02
C ASN A 77 -0.34 -13.00 -12.09
N GLY A 78 -1.59 -12.80 -11.65
CA GLY A 78 -2.21 -11.47 -11.59
C GLY A 78 -1.41 -10.48 -10.76
N VAL A 79 -0.78 -10.94 -9.66
CA VAL A 79 0.06 -10.09 -8.81
C VAL A 79 1.30 -9.62 -9.57
N ILE A 80 1.93 -10.50 -10.36
CA ILE A 80 3.05 -10.12 -11.24
C ILE A 80 2.61 -9.08 -12.27
N GLY A 81 1.43 -9.24 -12.86
CA GLY A 81 0.87 -8.30 -13.82
C GLY A 81 0.58 -6.91 -13.25
N GLY A 82 0.24 -6.83 -11.95
CA GLY A 82 0.01 -5.57 -11.24
C GLY A 82 1.26 -4.84 -10.77
N MET A 83 2.41 -5.52 -10.72
CA MET A 83 3.67 -4.90 -10.30
C MET A 83 4.32 -4.11 -11.45
N ASN A 84 4.83 -2.91 -11.13
CA ASN A 84 5.74 -2.22 -12.05
C ASN A 84 7.04 -3.02 -12.18
N LYS A 85 7.40 -3.39 -13.41
CA LYS A 85 8.59 -4.22 -13.70
C LYS A 85 9.92 -3.52 -13.36
N GLN A 86 9.92 -2.20 -13.19
CA GLN A 86 11.12 -1.42 -12.88
C GLN A 86 11.37 -1.34 -11.37
N ASN A 87 10.34 -1.13 -10.55
CA ASN A 87 10.51 -0.90 -9.12
C ASN A 87 11.31 -2.01 -8.39
N PRO A 88 11.06 -3.32 -8.60
CA PRO A 88 11.86 -4.37 -7.96
C PRO A 88 13.34 -4.34 -8.33
N LYS A 89 13.69 -3.80 -9.51
CA LYS A 89 15.08 -3.62 -9.93
C LYS A 89 15.72 -2.38 -9.30
N ASP A 90 14.92 -1.35 -9.04
CA ASP A 90 15.40 -0.09 -8.44
C ASP A 90 15.60 -0.19 -6.93
N PHE A 91 14.94 -1.16 -6.28
CA PHE A 91 15.14 -1.42 -4.85
C PHE A 91 16.35 -2.32 -4.58
N GLY A 92 16.80 -3.14 -5.55
CA GLY A 92 18.00 -3.99 -5.47
C GLY A 92 18.94 -3.73 -6.64
#